data_AF-A0A523MR59-F1
#
_entry.id   AF-A0A523MR59-F1
#
_cell.length_a   1.000
_cell.length_b   1.000
_cell.length_c   1.000
_cell.angle_alpha   90.00
_cell.angle_beta   90.00
_cell.angle_gamma   90.00
#
_symmetry.space_group_name_H-M   'P 1'
#
loop_
_entity.id
_entity.type
_entity.pdbx_description
1 polymer ?
#
loop_
_entity_poly.entity_id
_entity_poly.type
_entity_poly.pdbx_seq_one_letter_code
_entity_poly.pdbx_strand_id
1 'polypeptide(L)' 'IKLFYHSHPEHDAYFSEEDARMALFDNEPTYPEARYLVISVYNRKIKEQAFFEWNPESGTFEKQPG' A
#
# COMPACT_ATOMS: atom_id res chain seq x y z
N ILE A 1 4.33 -12.91 -9.08
CA ILE A 1 3.53 -11.87 -8.38
C ILE A 1 4.20 -11.61 -7.04
N LYS A 2 4.78 -10.42 -6.84
CA LYS A 2 5.26 -9.98 -5.52
C LYS A 2 4.16 -9.11 -4.90
N LEU A 3 3.66 -9.52 -3.74
CA LEU A 3 2.60 -8.83 -3.02
C LEU A 3 3.08 -8.61 -1.59
N PHE A 4 3.16 -7.36 -1.17
CA PHE A 4 3.37 -6.99 0.22
C PHE A 4 2.01 -6.76 0.85
N TYR A 5 1.80 -7.28 2.06
CA TYR A 5 0.58 -7.03 2.80
C TYR A 5 0.91 -6.61 4.22
N HIS A 6 0.14 -5.66 4.74
CA HIS A 6 0.14 -5.32 6.16
C HIS A 6 -1.26 -4.92 6.60
N SER A 7 -1.53 -5.09 7.90
CA SER A 7 -2.80 -4.70 8.50
C SER A 7 -2.66 -3.42 9.31
N HIS A 8 -3.61 -2.51 9.16
CA HIS A 8 -3.76 -1.33 10.02
C HIS A 8 -4.84 -1.61 11.08
N PRO A 9 -4.46 -1.89 12.34
CA PRO A 9 -5.44 -1.97 13.42
C PRO A 9 -5.96 -0.57 13.75
N GLU A 10 -7.28 -0.44 13.83
CA GLU A 10 -7.98 0.80 14.23
C GLU A 10 -7.75 2.02 13.32
N HIS A 11 -7.17 1.81 12.14
CA HIS A 11 -6.92 2.81 11.11
C HIS A 11 -7.47 2.34 9.76
N ASP A 12 -7.88 3.28 8.91
CA ASP A 12 -8.34 2.98 7.54
C ASP A 12 -7.19 2.47 6.65
N ALA A 13 -7.55 1.88 5.50
CA ALA A 13 -6.60 1.29 4.58
C ALA A 13 -5.98 2.38 3.69
N TYR A 14 -4.94 3.04 4.20
CA TYR A 14 -4.18 4.05 3.49
C TYR A 14 -2.70 3.66 3.40
N PHE A 15 -2.05 4.14 2.34
CA PHE A 15 -0.61 4.01 2.17
C PHE A 15 0.06 5.28 2.70
N SER A 16 0.83 5.16 3.79
CA SER A 16 1.45 6.31 4.44
C SER A 16 2.69 6.78 3.67
N GLU A 17 3.18 7.99 3.97
CA GLU A 17 4.48 8.44 3.46
C GLU A 17 5.63 7.55 3.94
N GLU A 18 5.53 7.00 5.16
CA GLU A 18 6.49 6.03 5.68
C GLU A 18 6.48 4.71 4.90
N ASP A 19 5.30 4.20 4.51
CA ASP A 19 5.18 3.03 3.64
C ASP A 19 5.81 3.29 2.27
N ALA A 20 5.57 4.48 1.70
CA ALA A 20 6.19 4.92 0.46
C ALA A 20 7.71 5.01 0.60
N ARG A 21 8.24 5.61 1.66
CA ARG A 21 9.69 5.69 1.91
C ARG A 21 10.33 4.31 2.08
N MET A 22 9.62 3.34 2.67
CA MET A 22 10.13 1.96 2.79
C MET A 22 10.07 1.20 1.46
N ALA A 23 9.10 1.52 0.59
CA ALA A 23 8.97 0.93 -0.73
C ALA A 23 9.94 1.53 -1.76
N LEU A 24 10.35 2.79 -1.56
CA LEU A 24 11.27 3.53 -2.42
C LEU A 24 12.74 3.32 -1.99
N PHE A 25 13.61 3.15 -2.98
CA PHE A 25 15.06 3.21 -2.84
C PHE A 25 15.57 4.23 -3.85
N ASP A 26 16.24 5.28 -3.38
CA ASP A 26 16.71 6.40 -4.21
C ASP A 26 15.59 7.11 -5.02
N ASN A 27 14.40 7.26 -4.43
CA ASN A 27 13.18 7.79 -5.09
C ASN A 27 12.61 6.90 -6.21
N GLU A 28 13.16 5.71 -6.42
CA GLU A 28 12.60 4.71 -7.33
C GLU A 28 11.97 3.57 -6.53
N PRO A 29 10.83 3.01 -6.95
CA PRO A 29 10.25 1.85 -6.27
C PRO A 29 11.21 0.67 -6.38
N THR A 30 11.53 0.07 -5.23
CA THR A 30 12.37 -1.14 -5.18
C THR A 30 11.75 -2.27 -6.02
N TYR A 31 10.42 -2.30 -6.08
CA TYR A 31 9.65 -3.22 -6.91
C TYR A 31 8.49 -2.49 -7.60
N PRO A 32 8.68 -1.95 -8.82
CA PRO A 32 7.63 -1.24 -9.55
C PRO A 32 6.44 -2.13 -9.92
N GLU A 33 6.66 -3.44 -10.05
CA GLU A 33 5.63 -4.45 -10.35
C GLU A 33 4.96 -5.03 -9.09
N ALA A 34 5.38 -4.62 -7.89
CA ALA A 34 4.79 -5.14 -6.67
C ALA A 34 3.51 -4.40 -6.31
N ARG A 35 2.55 -5.16 -5.79
CA ARG A 35 1.32 -4.62 -5.22
C ARG A 35 1.44 -4.56 -3.70
N TYR A 36 0.84 -3.55 -3.10
CA TYR A 36 0.77 -3.38 -1.65
C TYR A 36 -0.69 -3.47 -1.20
N LEU A 37 -1.02 -4.52 -0.45
CA LEU A 37 -2.34 -4.73 0.12
C LEU A 37 -2.38 -4.21 1.55
N VAL A 38 -3.14 -3.14 1.76
CA VAL A 38 -3.41 -2.61 3.10
C VAL A 38 -4.78 -3.12 3.54
N ILE A 39 -4.83 -3.78 4.69
CA ILE A 39 -6.07 -4.30 5.27
C ILE A 39 -6.39 -3.51 6.53
N SER A 40 -7.48 -2.77 6.51
CA SER A 40 -8.02 -2.08 7.68
C SER A 40 -8.79 -3.07 8.56
N VAL A 41 -8.39 -3.17 9.83
CA VAL A 41 -9.00 -4.08 10.80
C VAL A 41 -9.53 -3.29 12.00
N TYR A 42 -10.84 -3.39 12.25
CA TYR A 42 -11.51 -2.80 13.41
C TYR A 42 -12.21 -3.86 14.23
N ASN A 43 -12.05 -3.84 15.56
CA ASN A 43 -12.69 -4.81 16.46
C ASN A 43 -12.48 -6.28 16.03
N ARG A 44 -11.27 -6.61 15.54
CA ARG A 44 -10.91 -7.94 15.02
C ARG A 44 -11.69 -8.37 13.77
N LYS A 45 -12.33 -7.44 13.05
CA LYS A 45 -13.00 -7.65 11.76
C LYS A 45 -12.34 -6.82 10.68
N ILE A 46 -12.22 -7.39 9.49
CA ILE A 46 -11.76 -6.67 8.30
C ILE A 46 -12.84 -5.64 7.94
N LYS A 47 -12.48 -4.36 7.97
CA LYS A 47 -13.36 -3.25 7.60
C LYS A 47 -13.20 -2.92 6.12
N GLU A 48 -11.95 -2.84 5.65
CA GLU A 48 -11.64 -2.50 4.27
C GLU A 48 -10.33 -3.15 3.83
N GLN A 49 -10.20 -3.42 2.54
CA GLN A 49 -8.94 -3.79 1.89
C GLN A 49 -8.71 -2.87 0.69
N ALA A 50 -7.49 -2.38 0.55
CA ALA A 50 -7.09 -1.51 -0.54
C ALA A 50 -5.77 -1.98 -1.13
N PHE A 51 -5.70 -2.04 -2.45
CA PHE A 51 -4.45 -2.28 -3.16
C PHE A 51 -3.83 -0.95 -3.54
N PHE A 52 -2.53 -0.83 -3.37
CA PHE A 52 -1.73 0.30 -3.80
C PHE A 52 -0.67 -0.19 -4.76
N GLU A 53 -0.57 0.47 -5.91
CA GLU A 53 0.40 0.17 -6.96
C GLU A 53 1.19 1.44 -7.27
N TRP A 54 2.45 1.29 -7.66
CA TRP A 54 3.30 2.41 -8.04
C TRP A 54 2.81 3.01 -9.36
N ASN A 55 2.52 4.32 -9.36
CA ASN A 55 2.29 5.07 -10.58
C ASN A 55 3.57 5.83 -10.97
N PRO A 56 4.26 5.44 -12.05
CA PRO A 56 5.47 6.13 -12.52
C PRO A 56 5.18 7.54 -13.07
N GLU A 57 3.96 7.84 -13.51
CA GLU A 57 3.57 9.16 -14.00
C GLU A 57 3.40 10.17 -12.85
N SER A 58 2.80 9.71 -11.75
CA SER A 58 2.58 10.53 -10.55
C SER A 58 3.76 10.50 -9.57
N GLY A 59 4.62 9.47 -9.67
CA GLY A 59 5.70 9.22 -8.71
C GLY A 59 5.18 8.86 -7.31
N THR A 60 3.98 8.28 -7.23
CA THR A 60 3.30 7.97 -5.97
C THR A 60 2.61 6.61 -6.01
N PHE A 61 2.31 6.06 -4.84
CA PHE A 61 1.51 4.84 -4.71
C PHE A 61 0.03 5.19 -4.70
N GLU A 62 -0.71 4.71 -5.70
CA GLU A 62 -2.12 5.04 -5.86
C GLU A 62 -3.02 3.86 -5.53
N LYS A 63 -4.14 4.15 -4.85
CA LYS A 63 -5.17 3.16 -4.54
C LYS A 63 -5.81 2.68 -5.83
N GLN A 64 -5.74 1.38 -6.05
CA GLN A 64 -6.37 0.72 -7.18
C GLN A 64 -7.82 0.37 -6.83
N PRO A 65 -8.75 0.56 -7.78
CA PRO A 65 -10.12 0.10 -7.61
C PRO A 65 -10.13 -1.43 -7.49
N GLY A 66 -10.85 -1.93 -6.48
CA GLY A 66 -11.05 -3.35 -6.22
C GLY A 66 -12.31 -3.91 -6.86
#